data_AF-A0A2P5CYH8-F1
#
_entry.id   AF-A0A2P5CYH8-F1
#
_cell.length_a   1.000
_cell.length_b   1.000
_cell.length_c   1.000
_cell.angle_alpha   90.00
_cell.angle_beta   90.00
_cell.angle_gamma   90.00
#
_symmetry.space_group_name_H-M   'P 1'
#
loop_
_entity.id
_entity.type
_entity.pdbx_description
1 polymer ?
#
loop_
_entity_poly.entity_id
_entity_poly.type
_entity_poly.pdbx_seq_one_letter_code
_entity_poly.pdbx_strand_id
1 'polypeptide(L)' 'MPPAPKNSTWMLYINRSTNTSGSGIRIILQTPAELKIERALRLRFKVCDELAGTHQNDNALSATDKSQA' A
#
# COMPACT_ATOMS: atom_id res chain seq x y z
N MET A 1 41.74 -34.25 10.51
CA MET A 1 40.86 -33.16 10.98
C MET A 1 39.51 -33.35 10.31
N PRO A 2 38.40 -33.51 11.03
CA PRO A 2 37.08 -33.56 10.40
C PRO A 2 36.76 -32.21 9.74
N PRO A 3 36.00 -32.18 8.62
CA PRO A 3 35.62 -30.92 7.98
C PRO A 3 34.79 -30.08 8.95
N ALA A 4 35.05 -28.77 8.97
CA ALA A 4 34.30 -27.82 9.81
C ALA A 4 32.80 -27.89 9.48
N PRO A 5 31.91 -27.69 10.47
CA PRO A 5 30.47 -27.68 10.23
C PRO A 5 30.13 -26.65 9.16
N LYS A 6 29.46 -27.08 8.09
CA LYS A 6 28.91 -26.13 7.11
C LYS A 6 27.89 -25.27 7.84
N ASN A 7 28.17 -23.97 7.90
CA ASN A 7 27.29 -22.95 8.44
C ASN A 7 25.87 -23.15 7.90
N SER A 8 24.91 -23.48 8.77
CA SER A 8 23.51 -23.69 8.41
C SER A 8 22.69 -22.39 8.49
N THR A 9 23.31 -21.25 8.18
CA THR A 9 22.69 -19.93 8.31
C THR A 9 21.82 -19.61 7.11
N TRP A 10 20.53 -19.43 7.36
CA TRP A 10 19.58 -18.93 6.38
C TRP A 10 19.57 -17.40 6.41
N MET A 11 19.42 -16.76 5.25
CA MET A 11 19.27 -15.31 5.16
C MET A 11 17.92 -14.93 4.58
N LEU A 12 17.22 -14.02 5.27
CA LEU A 12 15.94 -13.48 4.84
C LEU A 12 16.11 -12.01 4.45
N TYR A 13 15.82 -11.70 3.20
CA TYR A 13 15.77 -10.33 2.69
C TYR A 13 14.33 -9.91 2.43
N ILE A 14 13.96 -8.74 2.94
CA ILE A 14 12.64 -8.14 2.73
C ILE A 14 12.87 -6.75 2.15
N ASN A 15 12.39 -6.53 0.93
CA ASN A 15 12.36 -5.23 0.30
C ASN A 15 10.92 -4.76 0.12
N ARG A 16 10.64 -3.50 0.39
CA ARG A 16 9.30 -2.90 0.27
C ARG A 16 9.36 -1.74 -0.70
N SER A 17 8.35 -1.60 -1.53
CA SER A 17 8.21 -0.48 -2.45
C SER A 17 6.77 0.03 -2.43
N THR A 18 6.60 1.34 -2.47
CA THR A 18 5.31 2.01 -2.58
C THR A 18 5.41 3.07 -3.66
N ASN A 19 4.40 3.12 -4.54
CA ASN A 19 4.24 4.17 -5.54
C ASN A 19 2.76 4.53 -5.69
N THR A 20 2.46 5.45 -6.60
CA THR A 20 1.08 5.91 -6.89
C THR A 20 0.16 4.79 -7.36
N SER A 21 0.69 3.69 -7.88
CA SER A 21 -0.06 2.51 -8.35
C SER A 21 -0.20 1.40 -7.30
N GLY A 22 0.28 1.64 -6.08
CA GLY A 22 0.14 0.75 -4.92
C GLY A 22 1.45 0.40 -4.22
N SER A 23 1.36 -0.57 -3.32
CA SER A 23 2.51 -1.05 -2.54
C SER A 23 2.82 -2.51 -2.85
N GLY A 24 4.09 -2.89 -2.69
CA GLY A 24 4.58 -4.24 -2.91
C GLY A 24 5.69 -4.62 -1.92
N ILE A 25 5.80 -5.92 -1.69
CA ILE A 25 6.84 -6.53 -0.85
C ILE A 25 7.52 -7.62 -1.67
N ARG A 26 8.86 -7.61 -1.68
CA ARG A 26 9.70 -8.68 -2.21
C ARG A 26 10.37 -9.40 -1.04
N ILE A 27 10.16 -10.70 -0.97
CA ILE A 27 10.73 -11.58 0.05
C ILE A 27 11.69 -12.55 -0.65
N ILE A 28 12.93 -12.61 -0.18
CA ILE A 28 13.95 -13.54 -0.69
C ILE A 28 14.48 -14.33 0.49
N LEU A 29 14.35 -15.65 0.44
CA LEU A 29 14.96 -16.57 1.37
C LEU A 29 16.16 -17.24 0.69
N GLN A 30 17.35 -17.00 1.22
CA GLN A 30 18.59 -17.58 0.73
C GLN A 30 19.02 -18.73 1.65
N THR A 31 19.24 -19.89 1.06
CA THR A 31 19.76 -21.07 1.76
C THR A 31 21.26 -20.89 2.04
N PRO A 32 21.83 -21.67 2.97
CA PRO A 32 23.28 -21.68 3.18
C PRO A 32 24.09 -22.14 1.95
N ALA A 33 23.44 -22.86 1.02
CA ALA A 33 24.01 -23.25 -0.26
C ALA A 33 23.81 -22.17 -1.35
N GLU A 34 23.47 -20.95 -0.94
CA GLU A 34 23.24 -19.77 -1.80
C GLU A 34 22.07 -19.90 -2.79
N LEU A 35 21.22 -20.92 -2.65
CA LEU A 35 19.99 -21.04 -3.42
C LEU A 35 18.98 -20.00 -2.94
N LYS A 36 18.25 -19.37 -3.85
CA LYS A 36 17.30 -18.30 -3.54
C LYS A 36 15.87 -18.72 -3.87
N ILE A 37 14.98 -18.57 -2.89
CA ILE A 37 13.53 -18.70 -3.06
C ILE A 37 12.96 -17.29 -2.98
N GLU A 38 12.29 -16.86 -4.04
CA GLU A 38 11.74 -15.51 -4.14
C GLU A 38 10.21 -15.52 -4.20
N ARG A 39 9.59 -14.60 -3.46
CA ARG A 39 8.15 -14.32 -3.52
C ARG A 39 7.91 -12.81 -3.55
N ALA A 40 7.04 -12.39 -4.46
CA ALA A 40 6.53 -11.02 -4.53
C ALA A 40 5.06 -10.99 -4.07
N LEU A 41 4.73 -10.05 -3.19
CA LEU A 41 3.39 -9.79 -2.71
C LEU A 41 2.97 -8.39 -3.13
N ARG A 42 1.82 -8.26 -3.79
CA ARG A 42 1.23 -6.95 -4.10
C ARG A 42 0.16 -6.63 -3.07
N LEU A 43 0.30 -5.50 -2.39
CA LEU A 43 -0.68 -4.99 -1.45
C LEU A 43 -1.64 -4.08 -2.22
N ARG A 44 -2.93 -4.44 -2.23
CA ARG A 44 -4.00 -3.60 -2.76
C ARG A 44 -4.75 -3.02 -1.56
N PHE A 45 -4.68 -1.71 -1.39
CA PHE A 45 -5.54 -1.00 -0.46
C PHE A 45 -6.71 -0.42 -1.25
N LYS A 46 -7.94 -0.60 -0.76
CA LYS A 46 -9.03 0.27 -1.19
C LYS A 46 -8.81 1.60 -0.47
N VAL A 47 -8.70 2.68 -1.22
CA VAL A 47 -8.89 4.02 -0.64
C VAL A 47 -10.33 4.02 -0.15
N CYS A 48 -10.54 4.07 1.17
CA CYS A 48 -11.83 4.50 1.67
C CYS A 48 -11.90 5.98 1.35
N ASP A 49 -12.63 6.33 0.30
CA ASP A 49 -13.20 7.67 0.21
C ASP A 49 -14.18 7.77 1.40
N GLU A 50 -13.69 8.23 2.55
CA GLU A 50 -14.58 8.74 3.59
C GLU A 50 -15.31 9.93 2.97
N LEU A 51 -16.53 9.62 2.51
CA LEU A 51 -17.60 10.48 2.06
C LEU A 51 -17.19 11.95 1.91
N ALA A 52 -17.00 12.36 0.66
CA ALA A 52 -17.42 13.69 0.24
C ALA A 52 -18.94 13.81 0.43
N GLY A 53 -19.39 13.91 1.68
CA GLY A 53 -20.70 14.40 2.05
C GLY A 53 -20.70 15.90 1.79
N THR A 54 -21.05 16.26 0.56
CA THR A 54 -21.47 17.61 0.19
C THR A 54 -22.72 17.93 1.03
N HIS A 55 -22.54 18.61 2.16
CA HIS A 55 -23.63 19.38 2.77
C HIS A 55 -23.85 20.61 1.88
N GLN A 56 -24.62 20.42 0.82
CA GLN A 56 -25.23 21.52 0.09
C GLN A 56 -26.36 22.03 0.99
N ASN A 57 -26.16 23.21 1.56
CA ASN A 57 -27.11 23.81 2.50
C ASN A 57 -28.18 24.53 1.65
N ASP A 58 -29.26 23.84 1.34
CA ASP A 58 -30.41 24.35 0.56
C ASP A 58 -31.31 25.27 1.39
N ASN A 59 -30.75 26.30 2.03
CA ASN A 59 -31.53 27.34 2.69
C ASN A 59 -31.15 28.74 2.22
N ALA A 60 -31.28 28.97 0.91
CA ALA A 60 -31.51 30.31 0.39
C ALA A 60 -33.03 30.57 0.47
N LEU A 61 -33.46 31.20 1.56
CA LEU A 61 -34.80 31.75 1.67
C LEU A 61 -35.02 32.70 0.49
N SER A 62 -35.96 32.36 -0.37
CA SER A 62 -36.41 33.17 -1.49
C SER A 62 -37.00 34.49 -0.96
N ALA A 63 -36.26 35.58 -1.06
CA ALA A 63 -36.84 36.92 -1.02
C ALA A 63 -37.24 37.31 -2.44
N THR A 64 -38.53 37.22 -2.69
CA THR A 64 -39.26 37.59 -3.91
C THR A 64 -38.80 38.91 -4.52
N ASP A 65 -38.54 38.87 -5.83
CA ASP A 65 -38.42 40.00 -6.75
C ASP A 65 -39.75 40.76 -6.87
N LYS A 66 -39.70 42.09 -6.73
CA LYS A 66 -40.55 43.02 -7.48
C LYS A 66 -39.72 44.22 -7.92
N SER A 67 -39.26 44.18 -9.17
CA SER A 67 -39.42 45.23 -10.22
C SER A 67 -40.37 46.38 -9.82
N GLN A 68 -40.21 47.64 -10.20
CA GLN A 68 -39.47 48.31 -11.27
C GLN A 68 -39.69 49.83 -11.07
N ALA A 69 -38.79 50.64 -11.66
CA ALA A 69 -38.98 52.00 -12.21
C ALA A 69 -39.61 53.11 -11.34
#